data_AF-A0A316E5H5-F1
#
_entry.id   AF-A0A316E5H5-F1
#
_cell.length_a   1.000
_cell.length_b   1.000
_cell.length_c   1.000
_cell.angle_alpha   90.00
_cell.angle_beta   90.00
_cell.angle_gamma   90.00
#
_symmetry.space_group_name_H-M   'P 1'
#
loop_
_entity.id
_entity.type
_entity.pdbx_description
1 polymer ?
#
loop_
_entity_poly.entity_id
_entity_poly.type
_entity_poly.pdbx_seq_one_letter_code
_entity_poly.pdbx_strand_id
1 'polypeptide(L)'
;MKLSHFKHILGLVILLVSFSTFSQTELKNTVFDTESFLPLESASVYVKNTTIGTITNADGKFVLLVPQKYQSDTLVISSIGFKSYKIPVNEFDNTFDVYLESDVASLDEILLVAETRPKTGNDIVLRALERLSENLPDSSYLQKGFLRHKERNKKEFKWLIESAITLYDSSSATSSEEYLKINVDQVRKSYDLRDVDSLLAYTSYLKYQARNVNLQAKNLKRDTIQTASLVKAIKWNDNRVNGLQNLFQGKLNLLRNSSDSKALFDENILEKHQFELDTVLVDNDRKIYKIKISESSDFINLNTKGIYNDGYKAEGWLYIYWDTYAIKKIEYQLVAASDIQKNRSKSLFDTHLNHKLIITYMEYEDKMYPNYIYYETPKLVNVGYKPTDSKDESNYDKDERYYYTVQEILFTEIILDKEIIEEALNQEWDSDIFSPKPYNKSFWKNYNTLLESEEEEKLIQDLTKRSTLFKE
;
A
#
# COMPACT_ATOMS: atom_id res chain seq x y z
N MET A 1 56.04 -22.13 -18.21
CA MET A 1 54.86 -22.77 -17.58
C MET A 1 53.96 -23.29 -18.69
N LYS A 2 53.63 -24.60 -18.74
CA LYS A 2 52.83 -25.18 -19.82
C LYS A 2 51.43 -24.55 -19.84
N LEU A 3 50.94 -24.17 -21.02
CA LEU A 3 49.61 -23.54 -21.23
C LEU A 3 48.45 -24.32 -20.58
N SER A 4 48.62 -25.64 -20.35
CA SER A 4 47.63 -26.46 -19.65
C SER A 4 47.50 -26.10 -18.17
N HIS A 5 48.58 -25.76 -17.47
CA HIS A 5 48.54 -25.46 -16.03
C HIS A 5 47.82 -24.13 -15.76
N PHE A 6 47.91 -23.18 -16.68
CA PHE A 6 47.18 -21.90 -16.60
C PHE A 6 45.66 -22.08 -16.68
N LYS A 7 45.17 -22.99 -17.53
CA LYS A 7 43.73 -23.31 -17.63
C LYS A 7 43.18 -23.95 -16.35
N HIS A 8 43.97 -24.81 -15.70
CA HIS A 8 43.57 -25.44 -14.45
C HIS A 8 43.59 -24.44 -13.28
N ILE A 9 44.60 -23.56 -13.22
CA ILE A 9 44.67 -22.49 -12.22
C ILE A 9 43.52 -21.49 -12.42
N LEU A 10 43.21 -21.08 -13.65
CA LEU A 10 42.09 -20.20 -13.95
C LEU A 10 40.74 -20.84 -13.59
N GLY A 11 40.57 -22.14 -13.89
CA GLY A 11 39.39 -22.90 -13.46
C GLY A 11 39.24 -22.98 -11.94
N LEU A 12 40.34 -23.14 -11.20
CA LEU A 12 40.36 -23.19 -9.73
C LEU A 12 40.07 -21.81 -9.10
N VAL A 13 40.57 -20.73 -9.71
CA VAL A 13 40.26 -19.35 -9.28
C VAL A 13 38.78 -19.03 -9.53
N ILE A 14 38.21 -19.42 -10.67
CA ILE A 14 36.77 -19.26 -10.95
C ILE A 14 35.92 -20.08 -9.96
N LEU A 15 36.36 -21.29 -9.58
CA LEU A 15 35.68 -22.12 -8.58
C LEU A 15 35.76 -21.54 -7.15
N LEU A 16 36.86 -20.88 -6.80
CA LEU A 16 37.03 -20.22 -5.50
C LEU A 16 36.27 -18.90 -5.39
N VAL A 17 36.06 -18.19 -6.50
CA VAL A 17 35.20 -16.98 -6.54
C VAL A 17 33.71 -17.33 -6.49
N SER A 18 33.34 -18.58 -6.84
CA SER A 18 31.95 -19.06 -6.88
C SER A 18 31.31 -19.36 -5.51
N PHE A 19 32.04 -19.18 -4.39
CA PHE A 19 31.52 -19.43 -3.04
C PHE A 19 31.07 -18.17 -2.27
N SER A 20 30.85 -17.05 -2.97
CA SER A 20 30.17 -15.89 -2.37
C SER A 20 28.67 -16.17 -2.27
N THR A 21 28.26 -17.10 -1.40
CA THR A 21 26.87 -17.16 -0.98
C THR A 21 26.60 -15.94 -0.11
N PHE A 22 25.80 -14.99 -0.61
CA PHE A 22 25.25 -13.92 0.23
C PHE A 22 24.30 -14.56 1.25
N SER A 23 24.84 -14.95 2.41
CA SER A 23 24.01 -15.36 3.54
C SER A 23 23.21 -14.13 4.00
N GLN A 24 21.98 -14.34 4.43
CA GLN A 24 21.14 -13.31 5.06
C GLN A 24 20.80 -13.83 6.46
N THR A 25 20.80 -12.93 7.43
CA THR A 25 20.30 -13.23 8.78
C THR A 25 18.80 -12.96 8.79
N GLU A 26 18.02 -13.97 9.15
CA GLU A 26 16.57 -13.84 9.34
C GLU A 26 16.30 -13.39 10.78
N LEU A 27 15.71 -12.21 10.92
CA LEU A 27 15.20 -11.68 12.19
C LEU A 27 13.68 -11.86 12.19
N LYS A 28 13.13 -12.43 13.25
CA LYS A 28 11.69 -12.62 13.39
C LYS A 28 11.28 -12.65 14.85
N ASN A 29 10.16 -12.01 15.15
CA ASN A 29 9.48 -12.15 16.42
C ASN A 29 8.10 -11.50 16.41
N THR A 30 7.43 -11.47 17.56
CA THR A 30 6.23 -10.66 17.80
C THR A 30 6.59 -9.40 18.58
N VAL A 31 5.90 -8.31 18.28
CA VAL A 31 6.01 -7.05 19.01
C VAL A 31 4.71 -6.83 19.79
N PHE A 32 4.82 -6.57 21.08
CA PHE A 32 3.71 -6.33 21.99
C PHE A 32 3.81 -4.96 22.66
N ASP A 33 2.67 -4.43 23.07
CA ASP A 33 2.60 -3.37 24.07
C ASP A 33 2.86 -3.96 25.46
N THR A 34 3.83 -3.40 26.19
CA THR A 34 4.17 -3.81 27.56
C THR A 34 2.99 -3.69 28.53
N GLU A 35 2.09 -2.71 28.35
CA GLU A 35 1.00 -2.44 29.28
C GLU A 35 -0.24 -3.30 29.00
N SER A 36 -0.71 -3.29 27.74
CA SER A 36 -1.93 -4.02 27.37
C SER A 36 -1.69 -5.49 27.03
N PHE A 37 -0.44 -5.90 26.79
CA PHE A 37 -0.04 -7.20 26.25
C PHE A 37 -0.71 -7.53 24.91
N LEU A 38 -1.22 -6.52 24.20
CA LEU A 38 -1.77 -6.67 22.86
C LEU A 38 -0.67 -6.59 21.81
N PRO A 39 -0.78 -7.33 20.70
CA PRO A 39 0.16 -7.23 19.60
C PRO A 39 0.13 -5.82 18.97
N LEU A 40 1.30 -5.32 18.60
CA LEU A 40 1.44 -4.03 17.92
C LEU A 40 1.48 -4.24 16.41
N GLU A 41 0.36 -3.97 15.76
CA GLU A 41 0.26 -3.93 14.29
C GLU A 41 0.98 -2.70 13.71
N SER A 42 1.58 -2.85 12.52
CA SER A 42 2.22 -1.76 11.77
C SER A 42 3.40 -1.06 12.48
N ALA A 43 4.02 -1.71 13.46
CA ALA A 43 5.30 -1.26 14.01
C ALA A 43 6.39 -1.37 12.94
N SER A 44 7.25 -0.35 12.84
CA SER A 44 8.36 -0.32 11.89
C SER A 44 9.54 -1.10 12.44
N VAL A 45 10.08 -2.03 11.65
CA VAL A 45 11.25 -2.86 11.99
C VAL A 45 12.30 -2.68 10.90
N TYR A 46 13.42 -2.02 11.19
CA TYR A 46 14.39 -1.66 10.15
C TYR A 46 15.82 -1.58 10.67
N VAL A 47 16.79 -1.70 9.76
CA VAL A 47 18.21 -1.48 10.07
C VAL A 47 18.53 0.00 9.87
N LYS A 48 19.02 0.64 10.93
CA LYS A 48 19.29 2.08 10.96
C LYS A 48 20.19 2.52 9.80
N ASN A 49 19.87 3.68 9.20
CA ASN A 49 20.60 4.27 8.06
C ASN A 49 20.63 3.39 6.80
N THR A 50 19.69 2.47 6.66
CA THR A 50 19.53 1.66 5.46
C THR A 50 18.08 1.70 4.98
N THR A 51 17.83 1.18 3.79
CA THR A 51 16.48 0.98 3.26
C THR A 51 15.88 -0.36 3.67
N ILE A 52 16.60 -1.17 4.45
CA ILE A 52 16.19 -2.52 4.81
C ILE A 52 15.25 -2.44 6.01
N GLY A 53 13.99 -2.76 5.75
CA GLY A 53 12.98 -2.82 6.79
C GLY A 53 11.77 -3.64 6.38
N THR A 54 10.90 -3.81 7.36
CA THR A 54 9.60 -4.45 7.26
C THR A 54 8.68 -3.78 8.29
N ILE A 55 7.44 -4.25 8.33
CA ILE A 55 6.48 -3.86 9.37
C ILE A 55 5.91 -5.10 10.04
N THR A 56 5.38 -4.95 11.25
CA THR A 56 4.60 -6.00 11.90
C THR A 56 3.22 -6.13 11.24
N ASN A 57 2.73 -7.37 11.13
CA ASN A 57 1.39 -7.68 10.64
C ASN A 57 0.32 -7.44 11.72
N ALA A 58 -0.94 -7.80 11.44
CA ALA A 58 -2.07 -7.68 12.36
C ALA A 58 -1.91 -8.47 13.68
N ASP A 59 -1.06 -9.50 13.70
CA ASP A 59 -0.75 -10.30 14.90
C ASP A 59 0.52 -9.79 15.61
N GLY A 60 1.07 -8.64 15.20
CA GLY A 60 2.29 -8.07 15.75
C GLY A 60 3.58 -8.78 15.30
N LYS A 61 3.49 -9.77 14.41
CA LYS A 61 4.63 -10.56 13.95
C LYS A 61 5.37 -9.89 12.81
N PHE A 62 6.68 -10.06 12.76
CA PHE A 62 7.52 -9.60 11.65
C PHE A 62 8.55 -10.65 11.24
N VAL A 63 9.02 -10.54 9.99
CA VAL A 63 10.21 -11.21 9.47
C VAL A 63 11.00 -10.21 8.64
N LEU A 64 12.30 -10.11 8.88
CA LEU A 64 13.24 -9.24 8.16
C LEU A 64 14.49 -10.02 7.77
N LEU A 65 14.81 -10.05 6.47
CA LEU A 65 16.06 -10.62 5.97
C LEU A 65 17.12 -9.51 5.87
N VAL A 66 18.18 -9.66 6.65
CA VAL A 66 19.29 -8.68 6.73
C VAL A 66 20.54 -9.25 6.06
N PRO A 67 21.10 -8.60 5.02
CA PRO A 67 22.39 -8.97 4.45
C PRO A 67 23.54 -8.99 5.47
N GLN A 68 24.48 -9.95 5.36
CA GLN A 68 25.61 -10.07 6.30
C GLN A 68 26.42 -8.77 6.52
N LYS A 69 26.50 -7.89 5.51
CA LYS A 69 27.23 -6.62 5.62
C LYS A 69 26.68 -5.68 6.71
N TYR A 70 25.43 -5.87 7.14
CA TYR A 70 24.76 -5.01 8.13
C TYR A 70 24.58 -5.69 9.50
N GLN A 71 25.31 -6.78 9.75
CA GLN A 71 25.20 -7.54 11.01
C GLN A 71 25.66 -6.77 12.26
N SER A 72 26.53 -5.78 12.08
CA SER A 72 27.02 -4.93 13.17
C SER A 72 26.22 -3.63 13.30
N ASP A 73 25.23 -3.40 12.44
CA ASP A 73 24.38 -2.22 12.51
C ASP A 73 23.26 -2.39 13.53
N THR A 74 22.54 -1.31 13.81
CA THR A 74 21.45 -1.29 14.79
C THR A 74 20.11 -1.63 14.13
N LEU A 75 19.46 -2.69 14.63
CA LEU A 75 18.04 -2.93 14.42
C LEU A 75 17.23 -1.95 15.28
N VAL A 76 16.25 -1.30 14.67
CA VAL A 76 15.30 -0.41 15.34
C VAL A 76 13.89 -0.98 15.16
N ILE A 77 13.19 -1.15 16.26
CA ILE A 77 11.76 -1.49 16.31
C ILE A 77 11.05 -0.31 16.96
N SER A 78 10.11 0.29 16.24
CA SER A 78 9.47 1.54 16.64
C SER A 78 7.99 1.56 16.28
N SER A 79 7.21 2.22 17.14
CA SER A 79 5.79 2.48 16.90
C SER A 79 5.46 3.86 17.46
N ILE A 80 4.60 4.60 16.76
CA ILE A 80 4.21 5.95 17.17
C ILE A 80 3.50 5.88 18.52
N GLY A 81 3.97 6.65 19.50
CA GLY A 81 3.47 6.65 20.88
C GLY A 81 4.15 5.62 21.79
N PHE A 82 5.25 5.01 21.35
CA PHE A 82 6.02 4.02 22.12
C PHE A 82 7.52 4.35 22.09
N LYS A 83 8.24 3.90 23.13
CA LYS A 83 9.70 3.95 23.15
C LYS A 83 10.26 2.96 22.13
N SER A 84 11.22 3.41 21.33
CA SER A 84 11.88 2.52 20.36
C SER A 84 12.79 1.51 21.05
N TYR A 85 12.72 0.26 20.59
CA TYR A 85 13.68 -0.79 20.93
C TYR A 85 14.84 -0.78 19.93
N LYS A 86 16.08 -0.79 20.44
CA LYS A 86 17.31 -0.67 19.64
C LYS A 86 18.33 -1.68 20.10
N ILE A 87 18.84 -2.49 19.18
CA ILE A 87 19.84 -3.54 19.47
C ILE A 87 20.72 -3.80 18.23
N PRO A 88 22.00 -4.18 18.37
CA PRO A 88 22.78 -4.67 17.23
C PRO A 88 22.12 -5.89 16.56
N VAL A 89 22.16 -5.96 15.23
CA VAL A 89 21.53 -7.04 14.46
C VAL A 89 22.05 -8.43 14.88
N ASN A 90 23.35 -8.56 15.09
CA ASN A 90 24.00 -9.80 15.54
C ASN A 90 23.68 -10.20 17.00
N GLU A 91 23.10 -9.30 17.79
CA GLU A 91 22.68 -9.53 19.17
C GLU A 91 21.17 -9.80 19.29
N PHE A 92 20.40 -9.65 18.20
CA PHE A 92 18.97 -9.92 18.22
C PHE A 92 18.69 -11.42 18.40
N ASP A 93 17.94 -11.76 19.44
CA ASP A 93 17.54 -13.13 19.76
C ASP A 93 16.11 -13.41 19.29
N ASN A 94 15.98 -14.28 18.28
CA ASN A 94 14.69 -14.73 17.75
C ASN A 94 13.86 -15.56 18.76
N THR A 95 14.37 -15.87 19.95
CA THR A 95 13.65 -16.63 20.98
C THR A 95 12.83 -15.77 21.94
N PHE A 96 13.01 -14.44 21.94
CA PHE A 96 12.32 -13.51 22.85
C PHE A 96 11.50 -12.46 22.11
N ASP A 97 10.19 -12.43 22.39
CA ASP A 97 9.32 -11.37 21.90
C ASP A 97 9.77 -9.98 22.36
N VAL A 98 9.43 -8.97 21.56
CA VAL A 98 9.80 -7.57 21.82
C VAL A 98 8.62 -6.86 22.47
N TYR A 99 8.86 -6.17 23.58
CA TYR A 99 7.84 -5.41 24.29
C TYR A 99 8.19 -3.92 24.23
N LEU A 100 7.29 -3.11 23.68
CA LEU A 100 7.46 -1.66 23.63
C LEU A 100 6.63 -1.00 24.73
N GLU A 101 7.28 -0.13 25.51
CA GLU A 101 6.62 0.68 26.52
C GLU A 101 5.94 1.89 25.87
N SER A 102 4.74 2.23 26.34
CA SER A 102 4.07 3.46 25.93
C SER A 102 4.94 4.68 26.27
N ASP A 103 4.97 5.66 25.37
CA ASP A 103 5.69 6.92 25.55
C ASP A 103 4.78 8.09 25.21
N VAL A 104 4.20 8.67 26.27
CA VAL A 104 3.39 9.87 26.14
C VAL A 104 4.32 11.07 26.21
N ALA A 105 4.47 11.79 25.10
CA ALA A 105 5.19 13.04 25.13
C ALA A 105 4.46 14.02 26.05
N SER A 106 5.10 14.45 27.14
CA SER A 106 4.61 15.59 27.92
C SER A 106 4.54 16.83 27.03
N LEU A 107 3.38 17.50 27.04
CA LEU A 107 3.15 18.76 26.34
C LEU A 107 3.84 19.97 27.00
N ASP A 108 4.47 19.81 28.17
CA ASP A 108 5.12 20.89 28.89
C ASP A 108 6.64 20.84 28.74
N GLU A 109 7.18 21.78 27.96
CA GLU A 109 7.88 22.95 28.51
C GLU A 109 8.06 23.96 27.36
N ILE A 110 7.90 25.25 27.68
CA ILE A 110 8.17 26.37 26.78
C ILE A 110 9.66 26.32 26.42
N LEU A 111 10.02 25.53 25.41
CA LEU A 111 11.27 25.73 24.71
C LEU A 111 11.19 27.15 24.15
N LEU A 112 12.09 28.02 24.62
CA LEU A 112 12.41 29.30 24.01
C LEU A 112 12.97 29.03 22.60
N VAL A 113 12.11 28.56 21.70
CA VAL A 113 12.39 28.51 20.27
C VAL A 113 12.29 29.95 19.81
N ALA A 114 13.34 30.45 19.17
CA ALA A 114 13.38 31.81 18.61
C ALA A 114 12.28 32.04 17.54
N GLU A 115 11.65 30.97 17.06
CA GLU A 115 10.59 30.98 16.05
C GLU A 115 9.20 30.71 16.65
N THR A 116 8.23 31.54 16.27
CA THR A 116 6.81 31.32 16.58
C THR A 116 6.32 30.08 15.86
N ARG A 117 6.06 29.01 16.61
CA ARG A 117 5.51 27.76 16.06
C ARG A 117 4.00 27.86 15.81
N PRO A 118 3.48 27.20 14.74
CA PRO A 118 2.05 26.97 14.54
C PRO A 118 1.37 26.43 15.79
N LYS A 119 0.18 26.94 16.11
CA LYS A 119 -0.58 26.52 17.30
C LYS A 119 -1.83 25.70 16.96
N THR A 120 -2.37 25.86 15.77
CA THR A 120 -3.58 25.15 15.33
C THR A 120 -3.22 23.97 14.43
N GLY A 121 -4.11 22.98 14.34
CA GLY A 121 -3.92 21.85 13.42
C GLY A 121 -3.81 22.31 11.96
N ASN A 122 -4.65 23.27 11.56
CA ASN A 122 -4.59 23.88 10.22
C ASN A 122 -3.22 24.48 9.92
N ASP A 123 -2.68 25.31 10.82
CA ASP A 123 -1.38 25.96 10.62
C ASP A 123 -0.23 24.93 10.53
N ILE A 124 -0.29 23.86 11.32
CA ILE A 124 0.71 22.78 11.31
C ILE A 124 0.68 22.04 9.96
N VAL A 125 -0.51 21.71 9.46
CA VAL A 125 -0.67 21.01 8.18
C VAL A 125 -0.26 21.89 7.01
N LEU A 126 -0.68 23.16 6.99
CA LEU A 126 -0.25 24.10 5.97
C LEU A 126 1.28 24.24 5.95
N ARG A 127 1.92 24.33 7.12
CA ARG A 127 3.39 24.36 7.21
C ARG A 127 4.04 23.08 6.67
N ALA A 128 3.44 21.92 6.94
CA ALA A 128 3.92 20.65 6.40
C ALA A 128 3.82 20.60 4.87
N LEU A 129 2.72 21.11 4.30
CA LEU A 129 2.53 21.21 2.85
C LEU A 129 3.52 22.17 2.19
N GLU A 130 3.78 23.34 2.81
CA GLU A 130 4.79 24.30 2.34
C GLU A 130 6.20 23.69 2.28
N ARG A 131 6.51 22.76 3.19
CA ARG A 131 7.82 22.07 3.25
C ARG A 131 7.88 20.76 2.46
N LEU A 132 6.87 20.42 1.67
CA LEU A 132 6.91 19.17 0.89
C LEU A 132 8.09 19.13 -0.10
N SER A 133 8.46 20.26 -0.71
CA SER A 133 9.62 20.30 -1.62
C SER A 133 10.96 20.06 -0.90
N GLU A 134 11.05 20.42 0.37
CA GLU A 134 12.22 20.15 1.22
C GLU A 134 12.23 18.68 1.67
N ASN A 135 11.05 18.16 2.07
CA ASN A 135 10.92 16.86 2.73
C ASN A 135 10.72 15.68 1.77
N LEU A 136 10.19 15.88 0.56
CA LEU A 136 9.98 14.81 -0.42
C LEU A 136 11.16 14.70 -1.40
N PRO A 137 11.32 13.54 -2.08
CA PRO A 137 12.38 13.36 -3.07
C PRO A 137 12.27 14.39 -4.20
N ASP A 138 13.39 15.06 -4.47
CA ASP A 138 13.55 16.10 -5.49
C ASP A 138 14.40 15.64 -6.69
N SER A 139 14.95 14.43 -6.63
CA SER A 139 15.66 13.76 -7.72
C SER A 139 15.05 12.40 -8.05
N SER A 140 15.40 11.85 -9.21
CA SER A 140 14.89 10.56 -9.66
C SER A 140 15.35 9.42 -8.77
N TYR A 141 14.45 8.46 -8.55
CA TYR A 141 14.76 7.27 -7.77
C TYR A 141 13.97 6.05 -8.26
N LEU A 142 14.43 4.86 -7.90
CA LEU A 142 13.64 3.63 -7.94
C LEU A 142 13.29 3.20 -6.53
N GLN A 143 12.10 2.61 -6.39
CA GLN A 143 11.68 1.91 -5.19
C GLN A 143 11.24 0.50 -5.55
N LYS A 144 11.86 -0.51 -4.92
CA LYS A 144 11.35 -1.88 -5.00
C LYS A 144 10.35 -2.12 -3.87
N GLY A 145 9.31 -2.88 -4.14
CA GLY A 145 8.31 -3.19 -3.13
C GLY A 145 7.61 -4.53 -3.34
N PHE A 146 7.10 -5.07 -2.24
CA PHE A 146 6.21 -6.21 -2.22
C PHE A 146 4.76 -5.73 -2.21
N LEU A 147 3.95 -6.22 -3.14
CA LEU A 147 2.51 -5.97 -3.22
C LEU A 147 1.74 -7.24 -2.86
N ARG A 148 0.77 -7.11 -1.97
CA ARG A 148 -0.31 -8.09 -1.75
C ARG A 148 -1.65 -7.44 -2.12
N HIS A 149 -2.34 -7.99 -3.12
CA HIS A 149 -3.70 -7.60 -3.49
C HIS A 149 -4.68 -8.72 -3.12
N LYS A 150 -5.70 -8.39 -2.33
CA LYS A 150 -6.72 -9.31 -1.84
C LYS A 150 -8.09 -8.85 -2.31
N GLU A 151 -8.93 -9.78 -2.73
CA GLU A 151 -10.36 -9.55 -2.94
C GLU A 151 -11.16 -10.52 -2.07
N ARG A 152 -12.13 -10.01 -1.31
CA ARG A 152 -13.01 -10.84 -0.48
C ARG A 152 -14.44 -10.34 -0.47
N ASN A 153 -15.38 -11.24 -0.24
CA ASN A 153 -16.72 -10.89 0.21
C ASN A 153 -16.82 -11.11 1.74
N LYS A 154 -18.03 -11.05 2.31
CA LYS A 154 -18.21 -11.23 3.77
C LYS A 154 -17.95 -12.67 4.24
N LYS A 155 -18.00 -13.66 3.34
CA LYS A 155 -17.83 -15.09 3.69
C LYS A 155 -16.42 -15.60 3.46
N GLU A 156 -15.80 -15.25 2.35
CA GLU A 156 -14.54 -15.83 1.91
C GLU A 156 -13.75 -14.89 1.01
N PHE A 157 -12.45 -15.16 0.87
CA PHE A 157 -11.66 -14.49 -0.13
C PHE A 157 -11.84 -15.16 -1.48
N LYS A 158 -11.73 -14.33 -2.49
CA LYS A 158 -12.03 -14.65 -3.87
C LYS A 158 -10.80 -14.46 -4.75
N TRP A 159 -9.86 -13.61 -4.34
CA TRP A 159 -8.60 -13.46 -5.06
C TRP A 159 -7.47 -13.08 -4.12
N LEU A 160 -6.30 -13.67 -4.33
CA LEU A 160 -5.04 -13.23 -3.76
C LEU A 160 -4.00 -13.14 -4.87
N ILE A 161 -3.35 -11.99 -4.98
CA ILE A 161 -2.18 -11.74 -5.82
C ILE A 161 -1.03 -11.28 -4.94
N GLU A 162 0.15 -11.84 -5.14
CA GLU A 162 1.38 -11.35 -4.54
C GLU A 162 2.43 -11.09 -5.62
N SER A 163 3.00 -9.90 -5.62
CA SER A 163 3.91 -9.44 -6.67
C SER A 163 5.07 -8.62 -6.11
N ALA A 164 6.22 -8.69 -6.78
CA ALA A 164 7.28 -7.73 -6.59
C ALA A 164 7.10 -6.64 -7.64
N ILE A 165 7.22 -5.39 -7.21
CA ILE A 165 7.03 -4.21 -8.05
C ILE A 165 8.27 -3.32 -7.98
N THR A 166 8.49 -2.58 -9.06
CA THR A 166 9.43 -1.47 -9.11
C THR A 166 8.67 -0.19 -9.47
N LEU A 167 8.81 0.83 -8.64
CA LEU A 167 8.32 2.17 -8.86
C LEU A 167 9.50 3.04 -9.31
N TYR A 168 9.34 3.76 -10.42
CA TYR A 168 10.20 4.86 -10.80
C TYR A 168 9.46 6.16 -10.58
N ASP A 169 10.15 7.16 -10.05
CA ASP A 169 9.67 8.54 -10.00
C ASP A 169 10.81 9.49 -10.33
N SER A 170 10.52 10.53 -11.12
CA SER A 170 11.52 11.53 -11.49
C SER A 170 11.74 12.59 -10.40
N SER A 171 10.68 12.98 -9.70
CA SER A 171 10.68 13.83 -8.51
C SER A 171 9.24 14.15 -8.10
N SER A 172 9.05 14.49 -6.82
CA SER A 172 7.74 14.91 -6.28
C SER A 172 7.16 16.18 -6.92
N ALA A 173 7.98 17.01 -7.58
CA ALA A 173 7.56 18.26 -8.21
C ALA A 173 7.02 18.09 -9.64
N THR A 174 7.12 16.89 -10.23
CA THR A 174 6.70 16.62 -11.62
C THR A 174 5.35 15.91 -11.68
N SER A 175 4.70 15.98 -12.85
CA SER A 175 3.47 15.23 -13.12
C SER A 175 3.70 13.73 -12.95
N SER A 176 2.98 13.10 -12.01
CA SER A 176 3.02 11.65 -11.83
C SER A 176 2.46 10.89 -13.03
N GLU A 177 1.50 11.47 -13.77
CA GLU A 177 0.93 10.81 -14.96
C GLU A 177 1.98 10.63 -16.07
N GLU A 178 2.95 11.55 -16.16
CA GLU A 178 3.99 11.53 -17.19
C GLU A 178 5.31 10.92 -16.72
N TYR A 179 5.67 11.12 -15.44
CA TYR A 179 7.02 10.86 -14.93
C TYR A 179 7.09 9.84 -13.79
N LEU A 180 5.97 9.23 -13.40
CA LEU A 180 5.96 8.08 -12.48
C LEU A 180 5.61 6.83 -13.28
N LYS A 181 6.45 5.79 -13.17
CA LYS A 181 6.24 4.49 -13.83
C LYS A 181 6.21 3.37 -12.81
N ILE A 182 5.42 2.34 -13.07
CA ILE A 182 5.28 1.17 -12.20
C ILE A 182 5.47 -0.07 -13.05
N ASN A 183 6.31 -0.99 -12.58
CA ASN A 183 6.52 -2.29 -13.19
C ASN A 183 6.18 -3.39 -12.19
N VAL A 184 5.52 -4.45 -12.67
CA VAL A 184 5.33 -5.71 -11.95
C VAL A 184 6.45 -6.65 -12.38
N ASP A 185 7.47 -6.76 -11.54
CA ASP A 185 8.70 -7.49 -11.85
C ASP A 185 8.48 -9.00 -11.82
N GLN A 186 7.78 -9.50 -10.80
CA GLN A 186 7.55 -10.92 -10.55
C GLN A 186 6.18 -11.14 -9.89
N VAL A 187 5.55 -12.28 -10.15
CA VAL A 187 4.32 -12.73 -9.47
C VAL A 187 4.61 -14.06 -8.76
N ARG A 188 4.25 -14.16 -7.48
CA ARG A 188 4.44 -15.39 -6.67
C ARG A 188 3.17 -16.22 -6.53
N LYS A 189 2.05 -15.55 -6.27
CA LYS A 189 0.75 -16.18 -6.02
C LYS A 189 -0.30 -15.45 -6.85
N SER A 190 -1.21 -16.18 -7.48
CA SER A 190 -2.43 -15.64 -8.10
C SER A 190 -3.55 -16.68 -8.04
N TYR A 191 -4.40 -16.62 -7.01
CA TYR A 191 -5.50 -17.55 -6.80
C TYR A 191 -6.85 -16.89 -7.08
N ASP A 192 -7.29 -16.86 -8.33
CA ASP A 192 -8.60 -16.29 -8.69
C ASP A 192 -9.70 -17.35 -8.57
N LEU A 193 -10.57 -17.21 -7.57
CA LEU A 193 -11.77 -18.01 -7.30
C LEU A 193 -13.06 -17.22 -7.55
N ARG A 194 -12.98 -16.07 -8.23
CA ARG A 194 -14.16 -15.24 -8.48
C ARG A 194 -15.09 -15.92 -9.48
N ASP A 195 -16.40 -15.78 -9.24
CA ASP A 195 -17.37 -16.06 -10.28
C ASP A 195 -17.34 -14.93 -11.30
N VAL A 196 -17.05 -15.26 -12.56
CA VAL A 196 -16.91 -14.31 -13.66
C VAL A 196 -18.25 -13.92 -14.30
N ASP A 197 -19.37 -14.29 -13.68
CA ASP A 197 -20.72 -13.99 -14.16
C ASP A 197 -21.30 -12.66 -13.63
N SER A 198 -20.81 -11.53 -14.14
CA SER A 198 -21.39 -10.22 -13.82
C SER A 198 -21.87 -9.45 -15.06
N LEU A 199 -23.19 -9.50 -15.29
CA LEU A 199 -23.85 -8.64 -16.28
C LEU A 199 -23.66 -7.15 -15.98
N LEU A 200 -23.50 -6.77 -14.71
CA LEU A 200 -23.31 -5.37 -14.34
C LEU A 200 -21.94 -4.84 -14.78
N ALA A 201 -20.87 -5.60 -14.53
CA ALA A 201 -19.53 -5.27 -15.00
C ALA A 201 -19.49 -5.22 -16.54
N TYR A 202 -20.12 -6.20 -17.19
CA TYR A 202 -20.22 -6.26 -18.65
C TYR A 202 -21.03 -5.09 -19.24
N THR A 203 -22.15 -4.72 -18.62
CA THR A 203 -22.93 -3.53 -19.01
C THR A 203 -22.06 -2.28 -18.92
N SER A 204 -21.33 -2.11 -17.82
CA SER A 204 -20.46 -0.96 -17.60
C SER A 204 -19.35 -0.88 -18.64
N TYR A 205 -18.75 -2.04 -18.99
CA TYR A 205 -17.79 -2.16 -20.08
C TYR A 205 -18.39 -1.74 -21.42
N LEU A 206 -19.59 -2.22 -21.78
CA LEU A 206 -20.26 -1.84 -23.02
C LEU A 206 -20.62 -0.36 -23.07
N LYS A 207 -21.09 0.24 -21.97
CA LYS A 207 -21.34 1.70 -21.89
C LYS A 207 -20.09 2.48 -22.23
N TYR A 208 -18.96 2.08 -21.66
CA TYR A 208 -17.69 2.74 -21.86
C TYR A 208 -17.22 2.62 -23.31
N GLN A 209 -17.24 1.41 -23.88
CA GLN A 209 -16.79 1.15 -25.25
C GLN A 209 -17.70 1.79 -26.30
N ALA A 210 -19.01 1.69 -26.15
CA ALA A 210 -19.99 2.18 -27.12
C ALA A 210 -20.40 3.65 -26.90
N ARG A 211 -19.88 4.32 -25.86
CA ARG A 211 -20.33 5.65 -25.39
C ARG A 211 -21.84 5.75 -25.17
N ASN A 212 -22.51 4.63 -24.93
CA ASN A 212 -23.96 4.56 -24.76
C ASN A 212 -24.32 4.54 -23.27
N VAL A 213 -24.59 5.71 -22.70
CA VAL A 213 -24.88 5.87 -21.27
C VAL A 213 -26.21 5.24 -20.83
N ASN A 214 -27.15 5.03 -21.76
CA ASN A 214 -28.52 4.59 -21.47
C ASN A 214 -28.69 3.08 -21.35
N LEU A 215 -27.68 2.28 -21.73
CA LEU A 215 -27.73 0.82 -21.60
C LEU A 215 -27.97 0.41 -20.13
N GLN A 216 -28.78 -0.59 -19.86
CA GLN A 216 -28.97 -1.12 -18.50
C GLN A 216 -28.75 -2.63 -18.51
N ALA A 217 -28.36 -3.20 -17.37
CA ALA A 217 -28.12 -4.63 -17.25
C ALA A 217 -29.35 -5.46 -17.64
N LYS A 218 -30.56 -4.96 -17.36
CA LYS A 218 -31.84 -5.56 -17.77
C LYS A 218 -32.05 -5.65 -19.29
N ASN A 219 -31.29 -4.88 -20.08
CA ASN A 219 -31.35 -4.93 -21.54
C ASN A 219 -30.49 -6.06 -22.12
N LEU A 220 -29.65 -6.69 -21.30
CA LEU A 220 -28.76 -7.77 -21.71
C LEU A 220 -29.36 -9.12 -21.34
N LYS A 221 -29.21 -10.10 -22.21
CA LYS A 221 -29.60 -11.49 -21.95
C LYS A 221 -28.35 -12.34 -21.75
N ARG A 222 -28.22 -12.95 -20.56
CA ARG A 222 -26.99 -13.64 -20.14
C ARG A 222 -26.59 -14.81 -21.05
N ASP A 223 -27.57 -15.56 -21.52
CA ASP A 223 -27.46 -16.67 -22.46
C ASP A 223 -26.84 -16.28 -23.81
N THR A 224 -26.96 -15.01 -24.21
CA THR A 224 -26.38 -14.51 -25.46
C THR A 224 -24.91 -14.06 -25.34
N ILE A 225 -24.34 -14.06 -24.13
CA ILE A 225 -23.02 -13.49 -23.87
C ILE A 225 -22.00 -14.59 -23.61
N GLN A 226 -20.92 -14.58 -24.40
CA GLN A 226 -19.79 -15.50 -24.21
C GLN A 226 -19.03 -15.19 -22.92
N THR A 227 -18.62 -16.22 -22.19
CA THR A 227 -17.84 -16.09 -20.95
C THR A 227 -16.55 -15.28 -21.16
N ALA A 228 -15.87 -15.43 -22.29
CA ALA A 228 -14.67 -14.64 -22.61
C ALA A 228 -14.93 -13.11 -22.64
N SER A 229 -16.14 -12.70 -23.04
CA SER A 229 -16.54 -11.28 -23.01
C SER A 229 -16.74 -10.75 -21.59
N LEU A 230 -17.26 -11.60 -20.70
CA LEU A 230 -17.41 -11.26 -19.28
C LEU A 230 -16.05 -11.15 -18.60
N VAL A 231 -15.15 -12.11 -18.84
CA VAL A 231 -13.77 -12.07 -18.35
C VAL A 231 -13.05 -10.80 -18.80
N LYS A 232 -13.21 -10.40 -20.07
CA LYS A 232 -12.64 -9.16 -20.59
C LYS A 232 -13.18 -7.93 -19.86
N ALA A 233 -14.49 -7.88 -19.61
CA ALA A 233 -15.11 -6.76 -18.89
C ALA A 233 -14.67 -6.69 -17.42
N ILE A 234 -14.50 -7.84 -16.76
CA ILE A 234 -13.99 -7.90 -15.38
C ILE A 234 -12.56 -7.39 -15.34
N LYS A 235 -11.66 -7.90 -16.20
CA LYS A 235 -10.27 -7.41 -16.28
C LYS A 235 -10.18 -5.92 -16.56
N TRP A 236 -11.05 -5.39 -17.43
CA TRP A 236 -11.14 -3.95 -17.67
C TRP A 236 -11.56 -3.18 -16.40
N ASN A 237 -12.53 -3.69 -15.65
CA ASN A 237 -12.97 -3.05 -14.42
C ASN A 237 -11.92 -3.14 -13.30
N ASP A 238 -11.22 -4.27 -13.18
CA ASP A 238 -10.13 -4.48 -12.23
C ASP A 238 -9.02 -3.45 -12.42
N ASN A 239 -8.52 -3.30 -13.66
CA ASN A 239 -7.52 -2.30 -14.00
C ASN A 239 -7.99 -0.86 -13.73
N ARG A 240 -9.26 -0.57 -14.02
CA ARG A 240 -9.81 0.79 -13.87
C ARG A 240 -10.07 1.19 -12.42
N VAL A 241 -10.35 0.24 -11.53
CA VAL A 241 -10.71 0.53 -10.12
C VAL A 241 -9.52 0.27 -9.19
N ASN A 242 -8.76 -0.78 -9.46
CA ASN A 242 -7.69 -1.30 -8.61
C ASN A 242 -6.32 -1.35 -9.31
N GLY A 243 -6.17 -0.82 -10.52
CA GLY A 243 -4.85 -0.69 -11.14
C GLY A 243 -3.94 0.23 -10.33
N LEU A 244 -2.65 -0.12 -10.25
CA LEU A 244 -1.67 0.61 -9.46
C LEU A 244 -1.54 2.08 -9.89
N GLN A 245 -1.75 2.41 -11.16
CA GLN A 245 -1.77 3.80 -11.62
C GLN A 245 -2.79 4.65 -10.86
N ASN A 246 -3.99 4.13 -10.58
CA ASN A 246 -5.00 4.92 -9.87
C ASN A 246 -4.56 5.25 -8.44
N LEU A 247 -3.82 4.34 -7.81
CA LEU A 247 -3.30 4.54 -6.46
C LEU A 247 -2.14 5.54 -6.45
N PHE A 248 -1.18 5.41 -7.38
CA PHE A 248 0.05 6.21 -7.37
C PHE A 248 -0.06 7.54 -8.13
N GLN A 249 -0.76 7.58 -9.26
CA GLN A 249 -0.91 8.76 -10.11
C GLN A 249 -2.24 9.49 -9.86
N GLY A 250 -3.16 8.88 -9.12
CA GLY A 250 -4.45 9.48 -8.79
C GLY A 250 -4.43 10.36 -7.55
N LYS A 251 -5.58 10.97 -7.26
CA LYS A 251 -5.77 11.91 -6.14
C LYS A 251 -5.60 11.29 -4.74
N LEU A 252 -5.61 9.96 -4.63
CA LEU A 252 -5.43 9.26 -3.36
C LEU A 252 -3.96 9.18 -2.94
N ASN A 253 -3.00 9.47 -3.82
CA ASN A 253 -1.61 9.68 -3.42
C ASN A 253 -1.42 11.11 -2.88
N LEU A 254 -1.90 11.31 -1.66
CA LEU A 254 -2.18 12.64 -1.08
C LEU A 254 -1.00 13.60 -1.15
N LEU A 255 0.21 13.15 -0.77
CA LEU A 255 1.39 14.03 -0.76
C LEU A 255 2.07 14.13 -2.11
N ARG A 256 2.24 13.00 -2.81
CA ARG A 256 3.00 12.97 -4.07
C ARG A 256 2.35 13.83 -5.15
N ASN A 257 1.02 13.90 -5.16
CA ASN A 257 0.27 14.63 -6.17
C ASN A 257 -0.25 15.99 -5.68
N SER A 258 0.17 16.45 -4.49
CA SER A 258 -0.27 17.71 -3.87
C SER A 258 -0.03 18.96 -4.73
N SER A 259 0.96 18.93 -5.62
CA SER A 259 1.25 20.03 -6.55
C SER A 259 0.23 20.16 -7.69
N ASP A 260 -0.62 19.15 -7.91
CA ASP A 260 -1.75 19.27 -8.85
C ASP A 260 -2.88 20.08 -8.21
N SER A 261 -3.31 21.15 -8.89
CA SER A 261 -4.51 21.95 -8.57
C SER A 261 -5.80 21.16 -8.32
N LYS A 262 -5.87 19.89 -8.73
CA LYS A 262 -7.02 19.01 -8.54
C LYS A 262 -6.80 17.99 -7.42
N ALA A 263 -5.66 18.00 -6.75
CA ALA A 263 -5.33 17.09 -5.67
C ALA A 263 -6.28 17.26 -4.48
N LEU A 264 -6.27 16.27 -3.59
CA LEU A 264 -6.99 16.39 -2.33
C LEU A 264 -6.27 17.34 -1.38
N PHE A 265 -4.94 17.31 -1.37
CA PHE A 265 -4.09 18.15 -0.53
C PHE A 265 -3.42 19.23 -1.39
N ASP A 266 -4.23 20.00 -2.11
CA ASP A 266 -3.77 21.14 -2.92
C ASP A 266 -3.67 22.42 -2.06
N GLU A 267 -3.38 23.55 -2.70
CA GLU A 267 -3.30 24.87 -2.04
C GLU A 267 -4.61 25.30 -1.34
N ASN A 268 -5.76 24.76 -1.77
CA ASN A 268 -7.09 25.06 -1.23
C ASN A 268 -7.59 23.94 -0.30
N ILE A 269 -6.67 23.18 0.31
CA ILE A 269 -6.99 22.04 1.19
C ILE A 269 -8.00 22.42 2.28
N LEU A 270 -7.96 23.64 2.81
CA LEU A 270 -8.85 24.07 3.91
C LEU A 270 -10.34 24.21 3.51
N GLU A 271 -10.68 24.23 2.22
CA GLU A 271 -12.08 24.16 1.79
C GLU A 271 -12.65 22.73 1.94
N LYS A 272 -11.77 21.74 1.74
CA LYS A 272 -12.07 20.30 1.65
C LYS A 272 -11.69 19.51 2.91
N HIS A 273 -10.92 20.11 3.81
CA HIS A 273 -10.45 19.50 5.06
C HIS A 273 -10.30 20.55 6.15
N GLN A 274 -10.54 20.14 7.39
CA GLN A 274 -10.14 20.91 8.57
C GLN A 274 -9.26 20.02 9.45
N PHE A 275 -8.41 20.65 10.26
CA PHE A 275 -7.40 19.96 11.04
C PHE A 275 -7.36 20.46 12.48
N GLU A 276 -7.41 19.51 13.41
CA GLU A 276 -7.35 19.75 14.84
C GLU A 276 -6.12 19.07 15.43
N LEU A 277 -5.33 19.80 16.22
CA LEU A 277 -4.25 19.18 16.98
C LEU A 277 -4.85 18.36 18.12
N ASP A 278 -4.63 17.05 18.11
CA ASP A 278 -5.13 16.13 19.14
C ASP A 278 -4.14 16.01 20.28
N THR A 279 -2.89 15.62 19.96
CA THR A 279 -1.83 15.49 20.94
C THR A 279 -0.45 15.52 20.28
N VAL A 280 0.60 15.46 21.10
CA VAL A 280 1.98 15.21 20.67
C VAL A 280 2.38 13.85 21.21
N LEU A 281 3.00 13.04 20.35
CA LEU A 281 3.50 11.72 20.66
C LEU A 281 5.02 11.69 20.46
N VAL A 282 5.62 10.52 20.70
CA VAL A 282 7.01 10.22 20.34
C VAL A 282 7.02 9.18 19.21
N ASP A 283 7.92 9.34 18.25
CA ASP A 283 8.29 8.32 17.27
C ASP A 283 9.81 8.26 17.19
N ASN A 284 10.41 7.17 17.65
CA ASN A 284 11.86 6.98 17.67
C ASN A 284 12.64 8.17 18.27
N ASP A 285 12.28 8.53 19.50
CA ASP A 285 12.84 9.63 20.29
C ASP A 285 12.58 11.04 19.72
N ARG A 286 11.76 11.16 18.65
CA ARG A 286 11.38 12.44 18.05
C ARG A 286 9.94 12.79 18.41
N LYS A 287 9.68 14.05 18.73
CA LYS A 287 8.31 14.54 18.91
C LYS A 287 7.57 14.52 17.57
N ILE A 288 6.31 14.09 17.61
CA ILE A 288 5.44 14.03 16.44
C ILE A 288 4.05 14.55 16.80
N TYR A 289 3.53 15.50 16.01
CA TYR A 289 2.15 15.95 16.13
C TYR A 289 1.21 14.85 15.63
N LYS A 290 0.16 14.56 16.39
CA LYS A 290 -1.00 13.81 15.92
C LYS A 290 -2.11 14.79 15.62
N ILE A 291 -2.44 14.93 14.35
CA ILE A 291 -3.43 15.88 13.84
C ILE A 291 -4.65 15.12 13.35
N LYS A 292 -5.82 15.44 13.87
CA LYS A 292 -7.10 14.89 13.42
C LYS A 292 -7.55 15.57 12.13
N ILE A 293 -8.00 14.78 11.16
CA ILE A 293 -8.74 15.27 10.00
C ILE A 293 -10.21 15.37 10.42
N SER A 294 -10.74 16.59 10.45
CA SER A 294 -12.11 16.91 10.84
C SER A 294 -12.96 17.33 9.63
N GLU A 295 -14.26 17.49 9.85
CA GLU A 295 -15.22 17.74 8.77
C GLU A 295 -14.97 19.06 8.02
N SER A 296 -15.26 19.06 6.73
CA SER A 296 -15.04 20.15 5.78
C SER A 296 -16.30 20.94 5.49
N SER A 297 -16.13 22.15 4.93
CA SER A 297 -17.26 22.94 4.40
C SER A 297 -17.81 22.36 3.11
N ASP A 298 -16.94 21.81 2.26
CA ASP A 298 -17.31 21.22 0.97
C ASP A 298 -17.11 19.72 0.92
N PHE A 299 -17.90 19.07 0.05
CA PHE A 299 -17.70 17.65 -0.23
C PHE A 299 -16.43 17.40 -1.04
N ILE A 300 -15.78 16.29 -0.71
CA ILE A 300 -14.62 15.79 -1.43
C ILE A 300 -15.07 15.00 -2.65
N ASN A 301 -14.51 15.36 -3.80
CA ASN A 301 -14.82 14.78 -5.10
C ASN A 301 -13.56 14.23 -5.76
N LEU A 302 -13.54 12.91 -6.01
CA LEU A 302 -12.40 12.25 -6.64
C LEU A 302 -12.37 12.48 -8.15
N ASN A 303 -13.52 12.75 -8.78
CA ASN A 303 -13.62 13.05 -10.22
C ASN A 303 -12.90 12.03 -11.12
N THR A 304 -12.92 10.75 -10.76
CA THR A 304 -12.21 9.73 -11.54
C THR A 304 -12.93 9.49 -12.86
N LYS A 305 -12.20 9.55 -13.98
CA LYS A 305 -12.79 9.47 -15.32
C LYS A 305 -13.64 8.19 -15.49
N GLY A 306 -14.94 8.38 -15.73
CA GLY A 306 -15.88 7.28 -15.94
C GLY A 306 -16.33 6.56 -14.65
N ILE A 307 -16.01 7.08 -13.47
CA ILE A 307 -16.51 6.61 -12.17
C ILE A 307 -17.22 7.78 -11.50
N TYR A 308 -18.44 7.55 -11.02
CA TYR A 308 -19.07 8.48 -10.10
C TYR A 308 -18.53 8.22 -8.69
N ASN A 309 -17.77 9.16 -8.15
CA ASN A 309 -17.14 9.10 -6.83
C ASN A 309 -16.99 10.51 -6.24
N ASP A 310 -18.13 11.18 -6.10
CA ASP A 310 -18.26 12.54 -5.59
C ASP A 310 -19.14 12.56 -4.34
N GLY A 311 -18.98 13.55 -3.48
CA GLY A 311 -19.83 13.73 -2.32
C GLY A 311 -19.35 12.99 -1.06
N TYR A 312 -18.04 12.98 -0.80
CA TYR A 312 -17.46 12.38 0.41
C TYR A 312 -17.13 13.41 1.49
N LYS A 313 -16.91 12.91 2.70
CA LYS A 313 -16.17 13.60 3.77
C LYS A 313 -14.92 12.80 4.15
N ALA A 314 -13.87 13.49 4.57
CA ALA A 314 -12.65 12.86 5.04
C ALA A 314 -12.68 12.66 6.56
N GLU A 315 -12.12 11.55 7.01
CA GLU A 315 -11.85 11.26 8.42
C GLU A 315 -10.47 10.61 8.53
N GLY A 316 -9.77 10.81 9.65
CA GLY A 316 -8.49 10.17 9.89
C GLY A 316 -7.48 11.04 10.63
N TRP A 317 -6.20 10.77 10.40
CA TRP A 317 -5.10 11.31 11.18
C TRP A 317 -3.87 11.58 10.32
N LEU A 318 -3.18 12.69 10.59
CA LEU A 318 -1.85 13.00 10.07
C LEU A 318 -0.86 12.96 11.23
N TYR A 319 0.30 12.37 10.98
CA TYR A 319 1.41 12.31 11.93
C TYR A 319 2.59 13.07 11.34
N ILE A 320 2.93 14.21 11.97
CA ILE A 320 3.83 15.21 11.40
C ILE A 320 4.97 15.47 12.37
N TYR A 321 6.21 15.28 11.95
CA TYR A 321 7.36 15.50 12.83
C TYR A 321 7.43 16.93 13.32
N TRP A 322 7.70 17.08 14.61
CA TRP A 322 7.69 18.37 15.31
C TRP A 322 8.81 19.31 14.84
N ASP A 323 9.95 18.76 14.44
CA ASP A 323 11.16 19.50 14.06
C ASP A 323 11.14 19.95 12.58
N THR A 324 10.84 19.05 11.66
CA THR A 324 10.94 19.28 10.21
C THR A 324 9.61 19.58 9.53
N TYR A 325 8.48 19.31 10.20
CA TYR A 325 7.14 19.23 9.59
C TYR A 325 7.01 18.17 8.49
N ALA A 326 7.95 17.22 8.43
CA ALA A 326 7.84 16.09 7.53
C ALA A 326 6.69 15.16 7.95
N ILE A 327 5.86 14.74 7.00
CA ILE A 327 4.73 13.85 7.26
C ILE A 327 5.23 12.41 7.31
N LYS A 328 5.08 11.77 8.47
CA LYS A 328 5.52 10.40 8.74
C LYS A 328 4.46 9.36 8.40
N LYS A 329 3.19 9.68 8.69
CA LYS A 329 2.07 8.75 8.48
C LYS A 329 0.79 9.52 8.18
N ILE A 330 -0.02 8.95 7.32
CA ILE A 330 -1.36 9.42 7.00
C ILE A 330 -2.32 8.24 7.15
N GLU A 331 -3.36 8.43 7.94
CA GLU A 331 -4.54 7.57 8.00
C GLU A 331 -5.70 8.39 7.40
N TYR A 332 -6.31 7.91 6.34
CA TYR A 332 -7.27 8.68 5.56
C TYR A 332 -8.44 7.81 5.11
N GLN A 333 -9.64 8.28 5.40
CA GLN A 333 -10.88 7.60 5.05
C GLN A 333 -11.80 8.55 4.29
N LEU A 334 -12.47 8.05 3.25
CA LEU A 334 -13.54 8.75 2.56
C LEU A 334 -14.88 8.06 2.81
N VAL A 335 -15.75 8.77 3.54
CA VAL A 335 -17.08 8.30 3.91
C VAL A 335 -18.12 9.04 3.06
N ALA A 336 -19.07 8.30 2.51
CA ALA A 336 -20.17 8.84 1.71
C ALA A 336 -20.99 9.86 2.53
N ALA A 337 -21.07 11.10 2.04
CA ALA A 337 -21.64 12.22 2.79
C ALA A 337 -22.86 12.84 2.10
N SER A 338 -22.79 13.09 0.79
CA SER A 338 -23.95 13.58 0.02
C SER A 338 -25.05 12.52 -0.07
N ASP A 339 -26.31 12.92 -0.18
CA ASP A 339 -27.44 11.98 -0.27
C ASP A 339 -27.32 11.05 -1.48
N ILE A 340 -26.87 11.58 -2.62
CA ILE A 340 -26.63 10.79 -3.84
C ILE A 340 -25.57 9.73 -3.57
N GLN A 341 -24.44 10.12 -2.96
CA GLN A 341 -23.33 9.21 -2.70
C GLN A 341 -23.67 8.19 -1.61
N LYS A 342 -24.38 8.57 -0.54
CA LYS A 342 -24.86 7.65 0.50
C LYS A 342 -25.73 6.55 -0.08
N ASN A 343 -26.72 6.93 -0.91
CA ASN A 343 -27.61 5.98 -1.59
C ASN A 343 -26.84 5.07 -2.54
N ARG A 344 -25.90 5.63 -3.31
CA ARG A 344 -25.08 4.87 -4.25
C ARG A 344 -24.16 3.89 -3.53
N SER A 345 -23.42 4.32 -2.52
CA SER A 345 -22.55 3.44 -1.75
C SER A 345 -23.33 2.32 -1.06
N LYS A 346 -24.47 2.64 -0.44
CA LYS A 346 -25.30 1.60 0.21
C LYS A 346 -25.85 0.59 -0.79
N SER A 347 -26.32 1.04 -1.96
CA SER A 347 -26.93 0.16 -2.97
C SER A 347 -25.94 -0.68 -3.76
N LEU A 348 -24.73 -0.16 -4.01
CA LEU A 348 -23.70 -0.82 -4.80
C LEU A 348 -22.72 -1.63 -3.96
N PHE A 349 -22.48 -1.24 -2.71
CA PHE A 349 -21.39 -1.76 -1.88
C PHE A 349 -21.79 -2.17 -0.46
N ASP A 350 -23.04 -1.89 -0.03
CA ASP A 350 -23.53 -2.14 1.34
C ASP A 350 -22.76 -1.41 2.46
N THR A 351 -21.97 -0.40 2.12
CA THR A 351 -21.17 0.43 3.05
C THR A 351 -21.31 1.92 2.76
N HIS A 352 -20.87 2.76 3.69
CA HIS A 352 -20.62 4.18 3.45
C HIS A 352 -19.13 4.51 3.41
N LEU A 353 -18.25 3.64 3.93
CA LEU A 353 -16.81 3.78 3.82
C LEU A 353 -16.36 3.27 2.45
N ASN A 354 -15.94 4.20 1.58
CA ASN A 354 -15.56 3.86 0.21
C ASN A 354 -14.05 3.79 0.01
N HIS A 355 -13.27 4.53 0.79
CA HIS A 355 -11.81 4.48 0.69
C HIS A 355 -11.25 4.51 2.10
N LYS A 356 -10.34 3.59 2.41
CA LYS A 356 -9.52 3.61 3.61
C LYS A 356 -8.07 3.44 3.18
N LEU A 357 -7.24 4.38 3.55
CA LEU A 357 -5.87 4.51 3.10
C LEU A 357 -4.97 4.74 4.31
N ILE A 358 -3.88 4.00 4.41
CA ILE A 358 -2.79 4.27 5.35
C ILE A 358 -1.53 4.37 4.52
N ILE A 359 -0.82 5.50 4.60
CA ILE A 359 0.50 5.66 3.98
C ILE A 359 1.49 6.00 5.10
N THR A 360 2.56 5.22 5.21
CA THR A 360 3.70 5.55 6.06
C THR A 360 4.87 5.95 5.19
N TYR A 361 5.72 6.82 5.74
CA TYR A 361 6.93 7.28 5.10
C TYR A 361 8.16 6.90 5.95
N MET A 362 9.27 6.65 5.29
CA MET A 362 10.56 6.44 5.92
C MET A 362 11.51 7.56 5.51
N GLU A 363 12.37 7.97 6.44
CA GLU A 363 13.42 8.94 6.17
C GLU A 363 14.65 8.20 5.64
N TYR A 364 15.20 8.67 4.52
CA TYR A 364 16.44 8.17 3.93
C TYR A 364 17.13 9.34 3.22
N GLU A 365 18.42 9.58 3.51
CA GLU A 365 19.17 10.73 2.95
C GLU A 365 18.39 12.07 3.09
N ASP A 366 17.87 12.33 4.31
CA ASP A 366 17.09 13.53 4.68
C ASP A 366 15.77 13.74 3.89
N LYS A 367 15.31 12.75 3.13
CA LYS A 367 14.04 12.78 2.39
C LYS A 367 13.07 11.71 2.87
N MET A 368 11.78 11.99 2.78
CA MET A 368 10.69 11.09 3.14
C MET A 368 10.20 10.31 1.93
N TYR A 369 10.44 9.00 1.93
CA TYR A 369 9.99 8.09 0.88
C TYR A 369 8.79 7.26 1.36
N PRO A 370 7.83 6.92 0.49
CA PRO A 370 6.78 5.95 0.84
C PRO A 370 7.41 4.65 1.35
N ASN A 371 6.93 4.15 2.49
CA ASN A 371 7.42 2.95 3.15
C ASN A 371 6.40 1.82 3.11
N TYR A 372 5.16 2.13 3.49
CA TYR A 372 4.05 1.19 3.43
C TYR A 372 2.76 1.89 3.00
N ILE A 373 1.98 1.23 2.14
CA ILE A 373 0.66 1.68 1.71
C ILE A 373 -0.33 0.56 1.96
N TYR A 374 -1.39 0.84 2.72
CA TYR A 374 -2.59 0.02 2.82
C TYR A 374 -3.72 0.78 2.14
N TYR A 375 -4.40 0.17 1.16
CA TYR A 375 -5.56 0.75 0.51
C TYR A 375 -6.71 -0.24 0.42
N GLU A 376 -7.83 0.10 1.03
CA GLU A 376 -9.07 -0.66 1.02
C GLU A 376 -10.18 0.15 0.33
N THR A 377 -10.89 -0.50 -0.59
CA THR A 377 -12.03 0.07 -1.32
C THR A 377 -13.05 -1.01 -1.65
N PRO A 378 -14.37 -0.72 -1.58
CA PRO A 378 -15.37 -1.63 -2.09
C PRO A 378 -15.28 -1.70 -3.61
N LYS A 379 -15.70 -2.83 -4.16
CA LYS A 379 -15.65 -3.13 -5.59
C LYS A 379 -17.02 -3.40 -6.15
N LEU A 380 -17.22 -2.92 -7.38
CA LEU A 380 -18.46 -3.14 -8.11
C LEU A 380 -18.49 -4.55 -8.72
N VAL A 381 -18.80 -5.55 -7.90
CA VAL A 381 -18.97 -6.94 -8.33
C VAL A 381 -20.34 -7.42 -7.87
N ASN A 382 -21.41 -7.06 -8.58
CA ASN A 382 -22.70 -7.70 -8.36
C ASN A 382 -22.70 -9.04 -9.12
N VAL A 383 -22.28 -10.09 -8.42
CA VAL A 383 -22.52 -11.48 -8.82
C VAL A 383 -23.90 -11.93 -8.32
N GLY A 384 -24.59 -12.76 -9.09
CA GLY A 384 -25.88 -13.34 -8.73
C GLY A 384 -27.12 -12.58 -9.21
N TYR A 385 -28.22 -13.32 -9.33
CA TYR A 385 -29.56 -12.85 -9.65
C TYR A 385 -30.12 -12.05 -8.45
N LYS A 386 -30.58 -10.82 -8.67
CA LYS A 386 -31.42 -10.11 -7.69
C LYS A 386 -32.87 -10.56 -7.93
N PRO A 387 -33.48 -11.38 -7.06
CA PRO A 387 -34.85 -11.79 -7.26
C PRO A 387 -35.78 -10.59 -7.28
N THR A 388 -36.70 -10.59 -8.26
CA THR A 388 -37.73 -9.55 -8.41
C THR A 388 -38.97 -9.85 -7.58
N ASP A 389 -39.14 -11.09 -7.12
CA ASP A 389 -40.27 -11.57 -6.32
C ASP A 389 -39.81 -12.12 -4.97
N SER A 390 -40.62 -11.89 -3.93
CA SER A 390 -40.34 -12.27 -2.54
C SER A 390 -40.30 -13.79 -2.28
N LYS A 391 -40.66 -14.63 -3.26
CA LYS A 391 -40.64 -16.09 -3.15
C LYS A 391 -39.27 -16.71 -3.50
N ASP A 392 -38.41 -15.97 -4.20
CA ASP A 392 -37.07 -16.43 -4.63
C ASP A 392 -35.95 -15.96 -3.68
N GLU A 393 -36.28 -15.30 -2.57
CA GLU A 393 -35.30 -14.81 -1.58
C GLU A 393 -34.57 -15.93 -0.83
N SER A 394 -35.06 -17.18 -0.84
CA SER A 394 -34.47 -18.29 -0.08
C SER A 394 -33.09 -18.74 -0.56
N ASN A 395 -32.72 -18.43 -1.81
CA ASN A 395 -31.38 -18.67 -2.38
C ASN A 395 -30.53 -17.38 -2.47
N TYR A 396 -31.00 -16.26 -1.94
CA TYR A 396 -30.33 -14.96 -2.06
C TYR A 396 -29.44 -14.69 -0.85
N ASP A 397 -28.15 -14.92 -1.02
CA ASP A 397 -27.18 -14.52 -0.01
C ASP A 397 -26.58 -13.13 -0.29
N LYS A 398 -26.98 -12.15 0.53
CA LYS A 398 -26.46 -10.78 0.47
C LYS A 398 -24.96 -10.71 0.77
N ASP A 399 -24.44 -11.68 1.53
CA ASP A 399 -23.07 -11.63 2.05
C ASP A 399 -22.03 -12.06 1.01
N GLU A 400 -22.47 -12.77 -0.04
CA GLU A 400 -21.64 -13.10 -1.19
C GLU A 400 -21.58 -12.01 -2.28
N ARG A 401 -22.50 -11.04 -2.23
CA ARG A 401 -22.73 -10.07 -3.31
C ARG A 401 -21.77 -8.89 -3.33
N TYR A 402 -21.21 -8.48 -2.20
CA TYR A 402 -20.37 -7.29 -2.12
C TYR A 402 -18.91 -7.66 -1.86
N TYR A 403 -18.03 -7.03 -2.63
CA TYR A 403 -16.61 -7.33 -2.60
C TYR A 403 -15.85 -6.11 -2.08
N TYR A 404 -14.78 -6.37 -1.36
CA TYR A 404 -13.77 -5.40 -0.98
C TYR A 404 -12.44 -5.83 -1.57
N THR A 405 -11.65 -4.84 -1.97
CA THR A 405 -10.26 -5.04 -2.35
C THR A 405 -9.36 -4.38 -1.33
N VAL A 406 -8.29 -5.06 -0.98
CA VAL A 406 -7.21 -4.53 -0.14
C VAL A 406 -5.90 -4.64 -0.94
N GLN A 407 -5.16 -3.54 -1.02
CA GLN A 407 -3.82 -3.47 -1.59
C GLN A 407 -2.85 -3.06 -0.50
N GLU A 408 -1.85 -3.90 -0.26
CA GLU A 408 -0.78 -3.65 0.70
C GLU A 408 0.54 -3.62 -0.04
N ILE A 409 1.27 -2.52 0.07
CA ILE A 409 2.55 -2.31 -0.61
C ILE A 409 3.58 -1.99 0.47
N LEU A 410 4.58 -2.85 0.63
CA LEU A 410 5.74 -2.63 1.47
C LEU A 410 6.94 -2.32 0.57
N PHE A 411 7.51 -1.12 0.66
CA PHE A 411 8.74 -0.77 -0.03
C PHE A 411 9.95 -1.31 0.74
N THR A 412 10.87 -1.93 0.02
CA THR A 412 11.98 -2.71 0.60
C THR A 412 13.36 -2.19 0.22
N GLU A 413 13.44 -1.34 -0.80
CA GLU A 413 14.70 -0.78 -1.30
C GLU A 413 14.44 0.57 -1.97
N ILE A 414 15.34 1.54 -1.73
CA ILE A 414 15.41 2.82 -2.45
C ILE A 414 16.75 2.85 -3.19
N ILE A 415 16.71 3.15 -4.49
CA ILE A 415 17.90 3.20 -5.35
C ILE A 415 18.01 4.60 -5.94
N LEU A 416 19.11 5.28 -5.62
CA LEU A 416 19.45 6.63 -6.08
C LEU A 416 20.57 6.64 -7.14
N ASP A 417 21.11 5.46 -7.46
CA ASP A 417 22.18 5.30 -8.45
C ASP A 417 21.67 5.60 -9.87
N LYS A 418 22.29 6.59 -10.52
CA LYS A 418 21.84 7.09 -11.82
C LYS A 418 22.00 6.06 -12.93
N GLU A 419 23.08 5.27 -12.92
CA GLU A 419 23.31 4.26 -13.96
C GLU A 419 22.24 3.16 -13.88
N ILE A 420 21.92 2.72 -12.66
CA ILE A 420 20.85 1.72 -12.44
C ILE A 420 19.49 2.28 -12.85
N ILE A 421 19.21 3.55 -12.53
CA ILE A 421 17.96 4.23 -12.93
C ILE A 421 17.85 4.31 -14.46
N GLU A 422 18.90 4.73 -15.14
CA GLU A 422 18.94 4.83 -16.61
C GLU A 422 18.77 3.46 -17.27
N GLU A 423 19.42 2.42 -16.75
CA GLU A 423 19.25 1.04 -17.22
C GLU A 423 17.80 0.57 -17.05
N ALA A 424 17.21 0.78 -15.87
CA ALA A 424 15.82 0.42 -15.60
C ALA A 424 14.82 1.16 -16.48
N LEU A 425 15.12 2.39 -16.91
CA LEU A 425 14.24 3.16 -17.81
C LEU A 425 14.22 2.62 -19.25
N ASN A 426 15.23 1.83 -19.65
CA ASN A 426 15.30 1.23 -20.99
C ASN A 426 14.44 -0.04 -21.15
N GLN A 427 13.90 -0.59 -20.06
CA GLN A 427 13.03 -1.77 -20.11
C GLN A 427 11.57 -1.40 -20.41
N GLU A 428 10.76 -2.39 -20.79
CA GLU A 428 9.31 -2.22 -20.89
C GLU A 428 8.68 -2.17 -19.49
N TRP A 429 7.81 -1.18 -19.26
CA TRP A 429 7.13 -0.97 -17.98
C TRP A 429 5.69 -1.46 -18.06
N ASP A 430 5.37 -2.48 -17.29
CA ASP A 430 4.03 -3.07 -17.22
C ASP A 430 3.54 -3.13 -15.78
N SER A 431 2.50 -2.37 -15.47
CA SER A 431 1.92 -2.27 -14.13
C SER A 431 0.80 -3.29 -13.86
N ASP A 432 0.47 -4.17 -14.82
CA ASP A 432 -0.68 -5.06 -14.71
C ASP A 432 -0.43 -6.19 -13.70
N ILE A 433 -0.99 -6.01 -12.50
CA ILE A 433 -0.94 -6.99 -11.41
C ILE A 433 -1.89 -8.17 -11.64
N PHE A 434 -2.81 -8.07 -12.61
CA PHE A 434 -3.86 -9.06 -12.87
C PHE A 434 -3.48 -10.07 -13.94
N SER A 435 -2.37 -9.84 -14.65
CA SER A 435 -1.86 -10.75 -15.67
C SER A 435 -0.94 -11.81 -15.04
N PRO A 436 -1.10 -13.10 -15.42
CA PRO A 436 -0.24 -14.16 -14.92
C PRO A 436 1.20 -13.99 -15.43
N LYS A 437 2.19 -14.20 -14.56
CA LYS A 437 3.62 -14.21 -14.93
C LYS A 437 4.27 -15.53 -14.48
N PRO A 438 5.33 -16.01 -15.16
CA PRO A 438 6.06 -17.20 -14.76
C PRO A 438 6.67 -17.07 -13.36
N TYR A 439 6.67 -18.15 -12.58
CA TYR A 439 7.21 -18.14 -11.23
C TYR A 439 8.72 -18.31 -11.20
N ASN A 440 9.41 -17.38 -10.53
CA ASN A 440 10.85 -17.43 -10.31
C ASN A 440 11.19 -17.77 -8.85
N LYS A 441 11.39 -19.05 -8.56
CA LYS A 441 11.68 -19.53 -7.20
C LYS A 441 12.97 -18.92 -6.59
N SER A 442 14.02 -18.68 -7.38
CA SER A 442 15.29 -18.17 -6.86
C SER A 442 15.20 -16.70 -6.46
N PHE A 443 14.42 -15.90 -7.20
CA PHE A 443 14.13 -14.51 -6.85
C PHE A 443 13.44 -14.42 -5.47
N TRP A 444 12.36 -15.18 -5.29
CA TRP A 444 11.53 -15.11 -4.07
C TRP A 444 12.19 -15.65 -2.80
N LYS A 445 13.30 -16.40 -2.92
CA LYS A 445 14.02 -16.92 -1.75
C LYS A 445 14.69 -15.82 -0.92
N ASN A 446 15.08 -14.73 -1.57
CA ASN A 446 15.90 -13.67 -0.96
C ASN A 446 15.20 -12.30 -1.00
N TYR A 447 13.90 -12.26 -1.32
CA TYR A 447 13.11 -11.04 -1.44
C TYR A 447 12.31 -10.83 -0.15
N ASN A 448 12.43 -9.66 0.46
CA ASN A 448 11.63 -9.33 1.64
C ASN A 448 10.16 -9.22 1.25
N THR A 449 9.31 -9.98 1.93
CA THR A 449 7.85 -9.98 1.73
C THR A 449 7.14 -9.54 3.01
N LEU A 450 5.94 -8.98 2.86
CA LEU A 450 5.08 -8.74 4.02
C LEU A 450 4.64 -10.08 4.61
N LEU A 451 4.82 -10.25 5.92
CA LEU A 451 4.41 -11.47 6.61
C LEU A 451 2.88 -11.57 6.61
N GLU A 452 2.36 -12.75 6.29
CA GLU A 452 0.95 -13.09 6.43
C GLU A 452 0.51 -13.04 7.91
N SER A 453 -0.68 -12.52 8.20
CA SER A 453 -1.36 -12.78 9.48
C SER A 453 -1.87 -14.22 9.55
N GLU A 454 -2.23 -14.70 10.74
CA GLU A 454 -2.82 -16.03 10.93
C GLU A 454 -4.12 -16.21 10.12
N GLU A 455 -4.94 -15.16 10.01
CA GLU A 455 -6.13 -15.17 9.14
C GLU A 455 -5.74 -15.32 7.66
N GLU A 456 -4.69 -14.62 7.21
CA GLU A 456 -4.19 -14.70 5.84
C GLU A 456 -3.52 -16.03 5.51
N GLU A 457 -2.79 -16.63 6.45
CA GLU A 457 -2.21 -17.96 6.27
C GLU A 457 -3.30 -19.02 6.12
N LYS A 458 -4.29 -19.00 7.02
CA LYS A 458 -5.47 -19.87 6.92
C LYS A 458 -6.18 -19.66 5.59
N LEU A 459 -6.28 -18.42 5.16
CA LEU A 459 -6.84 -18.11 3.85
C LEU A 459 -6.06 -18.78 2.72
N ILE A 460 -4.75 -18.56 2.66
CA ILE A 460 -3.90 -19.10 1.60
C ILE A 460 -4.02 -20.62 1.54
N GLN A 461 -4.08 -21.28 2.70
CA GLN A 461 -4.30 -22.73 2.78
C GLN A 461 -5.65 -23.12 2.15
N ASP A 462 -6.73 -22.39 2.44
CA ASP A 462 -8.05 -22.67 1.88
C ASP A 462 -8.14 -22.37 0.38
N LEU A 463 -7.49 -21.31 -0.11
CA LEU A 463 -7.39 -21.00 -1.53
C LEU A 463 -6.59 -22.06 -2.29
N THR A 464 -5.48 -22.54 -1.70
CA THR A 464 -4.60 -23.55 -2.32
C THR A 464 -5.28 -24.91 -2.46
N LYS A 465 -6.22 -25.26 -1.56
CA LYS A 465 -7.04 -26.48 -1.70
C LYS A 465 -7.99 -26.41 -2.91
N ARG A 466 -8.39 -25.20 -3.31
CA ARG A 466 -9.43 -24.96 -4.33
C ARG A 466 -8.87 -24.61 -5.70
N SER A 467 -7.61 -24.18 -5.79
CA SER A 467 -6.94 -23.79 -7.04
C SER A 467 -5.43 -23.99 -6.95
N THR A 468 -4.80 -24.37 -8.07
CA THR A 468 -3.35 -24.51 -8.15
C THR A 468 -2.69 -23.14 -8.38
N LEU A 469 -1.51 -22.93 -7.80
CA LEU A 469 -0.72 -21.68 -7.92
C LEU A 469 -0.44 -21.28 -9.38
N PHE A 470 -0.35 -22.27 -10.26
CA PHE A 470 -0.08 -22.11 -11.67
C PHE A 470 -1.08 -22.93 -12.47
N LYS A 471 -1.65 -22.34 -13.52
CA LYS A 471 -2.23 -23.12 -14.62
C LYS A 471 -1.03 -23.69 -15.38
N GLU A 472 -0.92 -25.01 -15.42
CA GLU A 472 0.09 -25.71 -16.24
C GLU A 472 0.02 -25.30 -17.71
#